data_AF-A0A3N7IJF2-F1
#
_entry.id   AF-A0A3N7IJF2-F1
#
_cell.length_a   1.000
_cell.length_b   1.000
_cell.length_c   1.000
_cell.angle_alpha   90.00
_cell.angle_beta   90.00
_cell.angle_gamma   90.00
#
_symmetry.space_group_name_H-M   'P 1'
#
loop_
_entity.id
_entity.type
_entity.pdbx_description
1 polymer ?
#
loop_
_entity_poly.entity_id
_entity_poly.type
_entity_poly.pdbx_seq_one_letter_code
_entity_poly.pdbx_strand_id
1 'polypeptide(L)'
;LTESIPSLSEEKNVLYYARFNKWAAKTLLANVYLNAEVYTGQPMWQEALNECDDVIKSGKYQLESDLKAAFRTENTGSSEIIFALPFDENQAGGFSVHMFSLHGSLRNKFDMLTTPWGAGSAKGISQFIDTYDESDQRLPAFWMIGPQYASDGRTPLVGSYDQGGKPLIFTKDLPDGIYTGEAEGYRMNKFEVKTGTLGSLSNDFPFFRYAQVLLIKAECLLRLGQSNDAASLVTEVRARAFTETPSKATVTGDELLQNSRYQYGFVEDYEITAAGDNTPIQFGRMLDELGWEFVWEAHRRRDMIRFGVYTTKSWLSHKPNGNYRTVFPIPQIAINSNPKLVQHTDYQ
;
A
#
# COMPACT_ATOMS: atom_id res chain seq x y z
N LEU A 1 4.88 11.66 -22.23
CA LEU A 1 3.67 10.82 -22.05
C LEU A 1 2.60 11.19 -23.06
N THR A 2 2.12 12.44 -23.06
CA THR A 2 1.10 12.93 -24.02
C THR A 2 1.47 12.72 -25.49
N GLU A 3 2.74 12.87 -25.85
CA GLU A 3 3.25 12.57 -27.20
C GLU A 3 3.27 11.07 -27.54
N SER A 4 3.49 10.21 -26.54
CA SER A 4 3.71 8.76 -26.74
C SER A 4 2.42 7.95 -26.69
N ILE A 5 1.45 8.35 -25.85
CA ILE A 5 0.18 7.65 -25.63
C ILE A 5 -0.58 7.34 -26.93
N PRO A 6 -0.68 8.26 -27.91
CA PRO A 6 -1.36 7.98 -29.18
C PRO A 6 -0.75 6.81 -29.98
N SER A 7 0.54 6.53 -29.80
CA SER A 7 1.27 5.47 -30.51
C SER A 7 1.28 4.13 -29.77
N LEU A 8 0.77 4.06 -28.53
CA LEU A 8 0.73 2.82 -27.76
C LEU A 8 -0.49 1.97 -28.14
N SER A 9 -0.31 0.65 -28.10
CA SER A 9 -1.38 -0.32 -28.34
C SER A 9 -2.51 -0.21 -27.31
N GLU A 10 -3.74 -0.42 -27.75
CA GLU A 10 -4.92 -0.51 -26.87
C GLU A 10 -5.19 -1.95 -26.39
N GLU A 11 -4.40 -2.91 -26.87
CA GLU A 11 -4.59 -4.32 -26.58
C GLU A 11 -4.28 -4.66 -25.11
N LYS A 12 -5.13 -5.52 -24.55
CA LYS A 12 -4.93 -6.19 -23.27
C LYS A 12 -4.90 -7.70 -23.53
N ASN A 13 -3.73 -8.21 -23.84
CA ASN A 13 -3.49 -9.63 -24.05
C ASN A 13 -2.08 -9.98 -23.56
N VAL A 14 -1.73 -11.27 -23.62
CA VAL A 14 -0.45 -11.78 -23.11
C VAL A 14 0.78 -11.08 -23.70
N LEU A 15 0.70 -10.59 -24.96
CA LEU A 15 1.81 -9.89 -25.61
C LEU A 15 2.13 -8.54 -24.96
N TYR A 16 1.14 -7.91 -24.31
CA TYR A 16 1.25 -6.61 -23.65
C TYR A 16 1.25 -6.71 -22.12
N TYR A 17 1.20 -7.93 -21.56
CA TYR A 17 1.38 -8.11 -20.13
C TYR A 17 2.77 -7.57 -19.71
N ALA A 18 2.81 -6.80 -18.62
CA ALA A 18 4.01 -6.12 -18.12
C ALA A 18 4.73 -5.19 -19.13
N ARG A 19 4.05 -4.79 -20.21
CA ARG A 19 4.53 -3.77 -21.14
C ARG A 19 3.59 -2.58 -21.09
N PHE A 20 4.13 -1.38 -21.30
CA PHE A 20 3.29 -0.20 -21.42
C PHE A 20 2.41 -0.30 -22.67
N ASN A 21 1.12 -0.57 -22.46
CA ASN A 21 0.07 -0.28 -23.41
C ASN A 21 -0.52 1.12 -23.13
N LYS A 22 -1.50 1.55 -23.93
CA LYS A 22 -2.14 2.87 -23.79
C LYS A 22 -2.68 3.10 -22.39
N TRP A 23 -3.31 2.09 -21.79
CA TRP A 23 -3.99 2.17 -20.50
C TRP A 23 -3.02 2.28 -19.31
N ALA A 24 -1.90 1.57 -19.36
CA ALA A 24 -0.80 1.75 -18.40
C ALA A 24 -0.22 3.18 -18.46
N ALA A 25 -0.03 3.71 -19.67
CA ALA A 25 0.49 5.07 -19.84
C ALA A 25 -0.51 6.15 -19.38
N LYS A 26 -1.81 5.96 -19.62
CA LYS A 26 -2.86 6.84 -19.10
C LYS A 26 -2.96 6.76 -17.57
N THR A 27 -2.84 5.58 -16.99
CA THR A 27 -2.83 5.42 -15.52
C THR A 27 -1.62 6.11 -14.89
N LEU A 28 -0.44 6.01 -15.50
CA LEU A 28 0.75 6.77 -15.10
C LEU A 28 0.50 8.29 -15.21
N LEU A 29 -0.08 8.75 -16.33
CA LEU A 29 -0.35 10.17 -16.55
C LEU A 29 -1.38 10.71 -15.54
N ALA A 30 -2.43 9.96 -15.25
CA ALA A 30 -3.40 10.28 -14.20
C ALA A 30 -2.72 10.44 -12.84
N ASN A 31 -1.77 9.56 -12.52
CA ASN A 31 -1.00 9.66 -11.29
C ASN A 31 -0.12 10.92 -11.22
N VAL A 32 0.52 11.29 -12.35
CA VAL A 32 1.31 12.52 -12.45
C VAL A 32 0.41 13.74 -12.24
N TYR A 33 -0.72 13.82 -12.94
CA TYR A 33 -1.67 14.93 -12.82
C TYR A 33 -2.29 15.04 -11.42
N LEU A 34 -2.64 13.92 -10.77
CA LEU A 34 -3.15 13.92 -9.40
C LEU A 34 -2.16 14.57 -8.41
N ASN A 35 -0.86 14.40 -8.64
CA ASN A 35 0.19 14.95 -7.80
C ASN A 35 0.80 16.24 -8.35
N ALA A 36 0.25 16.82 -9.43
CA ALA A 36 0.82 18.00 -10.09
C ALA A 36 0.95 19.19 -9.13
N GLU A 37 -0.01 19.40 -8.23
CA GLU A 37 0.06 20.47 -7.23
C GLU A 37 1.29 20.34 -6.32
N VAL A 38 1.66 19.12 -5.93
CA VAL A 38 2.87 18.87 -5.12
C VAL A 38 4.13 19.18 -5.93
N TYR A 39 4.13 18.86 -7.23
CA TYR A 39 5.32 18.97 -8.07
C TYR A 39 5.54 20.38 -8.63
N THR A 40 4.46 21.10 -8.92
CA THR A 40 4.49 22.36 -9.69
C THR A 40 3.77 23.51 -8.99
N GLY A 41 3.03 23.25 -7.90
CA GLY A 41 2.16 24.22 -7.24
C GLY A 41 0.86 24.48 -7.99
N GLN A 42 0.55 23.75 -9.07
CA GLN A 42 -0.68 23.91 -9.85
C GLN A 42 -1.46 22.59 -9.89
N PRO A 43 -2.72 22.56 -9.41
CA PRO A 43 -3.52 21.34 -9.47
C PRO A 43 -3.97 21.03 -10.90
N MET A 44 -4.00 19.72 -11.23
CA MET A 44 -4.45 19.20 -12.53
C MET A 44 -5.46 18.06 -12.33
N TRP A 45 -6.40 18.23 -11.39
CA TRP A 45 -7.33 17.18 -10.99
C TRP A 45 -8.33 16.82 -12.10
N GLN A 46 -8.73 17.79 -12.93
CA GLN A 46 -9.62 17.53 -14.06
C GLN A 46 -8.92 16.69 -15.14
N GLU A 47 -7.65 16.95 -15.40
CA GLU A 47 -6.83 16.19 -16.34
C GLU A 47 -6.58 14.77 -15.81
N ALA A 48 -6.28 14.61 -14.52
CA ALA A 48 -6.19 13.31 -13.87
C ALA A 48 -7.49 12.51 -14.01
N LEU A 49 -8.63 13.15 -13.74
CA LEU A 49 -9.95 12.56 -13.89
C LEU A 49 -10.21 12.10 -15.33
N ASN A 50 -9.88 12.93 -16.33
CA ASN A 50 -10.06 12.60 -17.74
C ASN A 50 -9.27 11.34 -18.14
N GLU A 51 -8.02 11.21 -17.68
CA GLU A 51 -7.21 10.02 -17.95
C GLU A 51 -7.79 8.76 -17.29
N CYS A 52 -8.30 8.86 -16.06
CA CYS A 52 -9.00 7.76 -15.41
C CYS A 52 -10.29 7.37 -16.15
N ASP A 53 -11.04 8.36 -16.62
CA ASP A 53 -12.25 8.18 -17.40
C ASP A 53 -12.00 7.36 -18.67
N ASP A 54 -10.91 7.65 -19.39
CA ASP A 54 -10.53 6.89 -20.57
C ASP A 54 -10.21 5.43 -20.24
N VAL A 55 -9.49 5.17 -19.14
CA VAL A 55 -9.20 3.79 -18.70
C VAL A 55 -10.48 3.05 -18.31
N ILE A 56 -11.40 3.70 -17.60
CA ILE A 56 -12.69 3.10 -17.21
C ILE A 56 -13.56 2.83 -18.45
N LYS A 57 -13.72 3.81 -19.34
CA LYS A 57 -14.53 3.71 -20.57
C LYS A 57 -14.00 2.66 -21.55
N SER A 58 -12.71 2.31 -21.47
CA SER A 58 -12.13 1.25 -22.29
C SER A 58 -12.80 -0.13 -22.07
N GLY A 59 -13.39 -0.36 -20.90
CA GLY A 59 -13.97 -1.64 -20.50
C GLY A 59 -12.96 -2.80 -20.44
N LYS A 60 -11.65 -2.51 -20.45
CA LYS A 60 -10.59 -3.54 -20.51
C LYS A 60 -10.24 -4.10 -19.13
N TYR A 61 -10.52 -3.37 -18.05
CA TYR A 61 -10.13 -3.74 -16.70
C TYR A 61 -11.35 -3.70 -15.77
N GLN A 62 -11.31 -4.52 -14.74
CA GLN A 62 -12.38 -4.63 -13.75
C GLN A 62 -11.77 -4.99 -12.40
N LEU A 63 -12.51 -4.71 -11.33
CA LEU A 63 -12.15 -5.15 -9.99
C LEU A 63 -12.20 -6.68 -9.89
N GLU A 64 -11.19 -7.29 -9.29
CA GLU A 64 -11.25 -8.70 -8.89
C GLU A 64 -12.26 -8.88 -7.76
N SER A 65 -13.06 -9.95 -7.77
CA SER A 65 -13.97 -10.26 -6.67
C SER A 65 -13.24 -10.72 -5.39
N ASP A 66 -12.10 -11.40 -5.54
CA ASP A 66 -11.23 -11.80 -4.44
C ASP A 66 -10.15 -10.74 -4.22
N LEU A 67 -10.09 -10.24 -2.98
CA LEU A 67 -9.11 -9.24 -2.51
C LEU A 67 -7.66 -9.64 -2.79
N LYS A 68 -7.35 -10.94 -2.85
CA LYS A 68 -6.00 -11.45 -3.04
C LYS A 68 -5.69 -11.86 -4.48
N ALA A 69 -6.66 -11.85 -5.40
CA ALA A 69 -6.46 -12.37 -6.76
C ALA A 69 -5.31 -11.68 -7.52
N ALA A 70 -5.18 -10.35 -7.40
CA ALA A 70 -4.07 -9.60 -8.00
C ALA A 70 -2.71 -9.82 -7.31
N PHE A 71 -2.67 -10.55 -6.20
CA PHE A 71 -1.49 -10.74 -5.35
C PHE A 71 -1.13 -12.23 -5.17
N ARG A 72 -1.75 -13.12 -5.96
CA ARG A 72 -1.40 -14.55 -6.01
C ARG A 72 -0.05 -14.77 -6.67
N THR A 73 0.54 -15.94 -6.49
CA THR A 73 1.81 -16.28 -7.14
C THR A 73 1.65 -16.27 -8.66
N GLU A 74 0.55 -16.82 -9.17
CA GLU A 74 0.18 -16.77 -10.58
C GLU A 74 -0.92 -15.71 -10.80
N ASN A 75 -0.53 -14.44 -10.87
CA ASN A 75 -1.46 -13.30 -11.00
C ASN A 75 -1.48 -12.66 -12.40
N THR A 76 -0.79 -13.24 -13.39
CA THR A 76 -0.75 -12.74 -14.77
C THR A 76 -2.13 -12.63 -15.43
N GLY A 77 -3.06 -13.50 -15.02
CA GLY A 77 -4.45 -13.50 -15.51
C GLY A 77 -5.38 -12.49 -14.83
N SER A 78 -4.91 -11.71 -13.85
CA SER A 78 -5.78 -10.79 -13.13
C SER A 78 -6.36 -9.73 -14.06
N SER A 79 -7.67 -9.61 -13.99
CA SER A 79 -8.48 -8.64 -14.71
C SER A 79 -8.25 -7.20 -14.24
N GLU A 80 -7.72 -7.04 -13.03
CA GLU A 80 -7.49 -5.75 -12.37
C GLU A 80 -6.12 -5.15 -12.66
N ILE A 81 -5.12 -5.98 -12.98
CA ILE A 81 -3.74 -5.53 -13.24
C ILE A 81 -3.69 -4.78 -14.57
N ILE A 82 -3.31 -3.51 -14.52
CA ILE A 82 -3.08 -2.65 -15.69
C ILE A 82 -1.62 -2.72 -16.12
N PHE A 83 -0.70 -2.69 -15.17
CA PHE A 83 0.73 -2.83 -15.39
C PHE A 83 1.35 -3.55 -14.18
N ALA A 84 2.15 -4.57 -14.46
CA ALA A 84 2.87 -5.33 -13.44
C ALA A 84 4.38 -5.25 -13.65
N LEU A 85 5.13 -5.41 -12.55
CA LEU A 85 6.56 -5.70 -12.59
C LEU A 85 6.74 -7.22 -12.46
N PRO A 86 7.22 -7.91 -13.49
CA PRO A 86 7.36 -9.35 -13.45
C PRO A 86 8.40 -9.80 -12.45
N PHE A 87 8.09 -10.83 -11.67
CA PHE A 87 9.05 -11.51 -10.82
C PHE A 87 8.99 -13.01 -11.04
N ASP A 88 10.15 -13.65 -11.01
CA ASP A 88 10.26 -15.10 -10.99
C ASP A 88 11.33 -15.48 -9.99
N GLU A 89 11.01 -16.38 -9.06
CA GLU A 89 11.91 -16.74 -7.97
C GLU A 89 13.30 -17.25 -8.42
N ASN A 90 13.41 -17.75 -9.66
CA ASN A 90 14.65 -18.31 -10.23
C ASN A 90 15.32 -17.41 -11.28
N GLN A 91 14.54 -16.72 -12.11
CA GLN A 91 15.02 -15.98 -13.28
C GLN A 91 15.01 -14.46 -13.10
N ALA A 92 14.11 -13.94 -12.28
CA ALA A 92 13.88 -12.51 -12.07
C ALA A 92 13.50 -12.25 -10.61
N GLY A 93 14.40 -12.63 -9.69
CA GLY A 93 14.18 -12.50 -8.26
C GLY A 93 14.22 -11.05 -7.75
N GLY A 94 14.28 -10.89 -6.42
CA GLY A 94 14.37 -9.58 -5.76
C GLY A 94 13.08 -9.12 -5.10
N PHE A 95 11.96 -9.82 -5.32
CA PHE A 95 10.74 -9.58 -4.57
C PHE A 95 10.71 -10.41 -3.27
N SER A 96 11.32 -9.87 -2.22
CA SER A 96 11.55 -10.55 -0.94
C SER A 96 10.69 -10.01 0.21
N VAL A 97 9.48 -9.51 -0.07
CA VAL A 97 8.60 -8.90 0.94
C VAL A 97 8.24 -9.87 2.08
N HIS A 98 8.09 -11.16 1.77
CA HIS A 98 7.85 -12.21 2.76
C HIS A 98 9.07 -12.43 3.65
N MET A 99 10.28 -12.42 3.09
CA MET A 99 11.51 -12.53 3.87
C MET A 99 11.66 -11.38 4.86
N PHE A 100 11.25 -10.18 4.45
CA PHE A 100 11.35 -8.96 5.25
C PHE A 100 10.31 -8.86 6.36
N SER A 101 9.08 -9.33 6.12
CA SER A 101 7.98 -9.20 7.09
C SER A 101 7.77 -10.43 7.97
N LEU A 102 7.92 -11.64 7.42
CA LEU A 102 7.56 -12.87 8.15
C LEU A 102 8.58 -13.22 9.24
N HIS A 103 8.09 -13.75 10.35
CA HIS A 103 8.92 -14.41 11.37
C HIS A 103 9.55 -15.70 10.83
N GLY A 104 10.78 -16.03 11.23
CA GLY A 104 11.49 -17.23 10.77
C GLY A 104 10.70 -18.55 10.90
N SER A 105 9.95 -18.73 12.00
CA SER A 105 9.09 -19.91 12.22
C SER A 105 7.99 -20.09 11.18
N LEU A 106 7.58 -19.02 10.49
CA LEU A 106 6.57 -19.10 9.42
C LEU A 106 7.05 -19.85 8.19
N ARG A 107 8.35 -20.15 8.10
CA ARG A 107 8.87 -21.18 7.18
C ARG A 107 8.02 -22.45 7.22
N ASN A 108 7.62 -22.90 8.41
CA ASN A 108 6.85 -24.14 8.59
C ASN A 108 5.35 -23.96 8.33
N LYS A 109 4.83 -22.73 8.29
CA LYS A 109 3.43 -22.46 7.89
C LYS A 109 3.24 -22.68 6.39
N PHE A 110 4.23 -22.24 5.63
CA PHE A 110 4.20 -22.25 4.16
C PHE A 110 5.11 -23.32 3.54
N ASP A 111 5.71 -24.21 4.35
CA ASP A 111 6.69 -25.20 3.90
C ASP A 111 7.76 -24.62 2.96
N MET A 112 8.36 -23.49 3.38
CA MET A 112 9.35 -22.77 2.58
C MET A 112 10.70 -23.48 2.58
N LEU A 113 11.43 -23.33 1.47
CA LEU A 113 12.80 -23.85 1.35
C LEU A 113 13.83 -22.91 1.97
N THR A 114 13.49 -21.63 2.14
CA THR A 114 14.31 -20.61 2.81
C THR A 114 13.62 -20.10 4.06
N THR A 115 14.39 -19.72 5.09
CA THR A 115 13.85 -19.13 6.32
C THR A 115 13.74 -17.60 6.21
N PRO A 116 12.58 -16.99 6.50
CA PRO A 116 12.44 -15.53 6.61
C PRO A 116 13.45 -14.88 7.56
N TRP A 117 13.68 -13.57 7.41
CA TRP A 117 14.75 -12.88 8.12
C TRP A 117 14.35 -12.52 9.55
N GLY A 118 14.98 -13.20 10.49
CA GLY A 118 14.89 -12.86 11.90
C GLY A 118 13.47 -13.00 12.45
N ALA A 119 13.08 -12.01 13.26
CA ALA A 119 11.72 -11.91 13.77
C ALA A 119 10.72 -11.31 12.75
N GLY A 120 11.18 -10.86 11.58
CA GLY A 120 10.42 -10.04 10.64
C GLY A 120 10.46 -8.55 11.02
N SER A 121 11.06 -7.74 10.15
CA SER A 121 11.37 -6.33 10.43
C SER A 121 10.21 -5.38 10.08
N ALA A 122 9.44 -5.67 9.03
CA ALA A 122 8.28 -4.85 8.69
C ALA A 122 6.98 -5.43 9.24
N LYS A 123 6.29 -4.59 10.01
CA LYS A 123 5.13 -4.89 10.83
C LYS A 123 4.03 -3.86 10.59
N GLY A 124 2.78 -4.25 10.83
CA GLY A 124 1.65 -3.34 10.81
C GLY A 124 1.73 -2.34 11.95
N ILE A 125 1.65 -1.05 11.64
CA ILE A 125 1.62 0.02 12.65
C ILE A 125 0.28 -0.03 13.38
N SER A 126 0.29 -0.10 14.72
CA SER A 126 -0.92 -0.27 15.54
C SER A 126 -1.97 0.80 15.26
N GLN A 127 -1.57 2.07 15.22
CA GLN A 127 -2.46 3.19 14.86
C GLN A 127 -3.10 3.03 13.47
N PHE A 128 -2.46 2.34 12.52
CA PHE A 128 -3.06 2.03 11.21
C PHE A 128 -4.04 0.86 11.32
N ILE A 129 -3.66 -0.20 12.02
CA ILE A 129 -4.52 -1.38 12.23
C ILE A 129 -5.82 -0.99 12.93
N ASP A 130 -5.75 -0.07 13.90
CA ASP A 130 -6.91 0.42 14.66
C ASP A 130 -7.89 1.25 13.81
N THR A 131 -7.51 1.65 12.59
CA THR A 131 -8.42 2.36 11.69
C THR A 131 -9.39 1.44 10.95
N TYR A 132 -9.08 0.14 10.83
CA TYR A 132 -9.94 -0.81 10.13
C TYR A 132 -11.28 -0.97 10.86
N ASP A 133 -12.36 -1.14 10.09
CA ASP A 133 -13.59 -1.72 10.64
C ASP A 133 -13.35 -3.21 10.88
N GLU A 134 -13.82 -3.75 12.00
CA GLU A 134 -13.65 -5.18 12.35
C GLU A 134 -14.27 -6.12 11.32
N SER A 135 -15.27 -5.66 10.55
CA SER A 135 -15.92 -6.43 9.49
C SER A 135 -15.24 -6.27 8.12
N ASP A 136 -14.18 -5.46 8.03
CA ASP A 136 -13.41 -5.26 6.80
C ASP A 136 -12.49 -6.47 6.56
N GLN A 137 -12.82 -7.29 5.55
CA GLN A 137 -12.07 -8.50 5.23
C GLN A 137 -10.66 -8.22 4.72
N ARG A 138 -10.31 -6.96 4.37
CA ARG A 138 -8.92 -6.60 4.07
C ARG A 138 -8.02 -6.77 5.29
N LEU A 139 -8.54 -6.63 6.51
CA LEU A 139 -7.75 -6.80 7.73
C LEU A 139 -7.16 -8.22 7.82
N PRO A 140 -7.95 -9.31 7.89
CA PRO A 140 -7.40 -10.67 7.90
C PRO A 140 -6.78 -11.10 6.55
N ALA A 141 -7.21 -10.53 5.41
CA ALA A 141 -6.64 -10.87 4.11
C ALA A 141 -5.21 -10.31 3.92
N PHE A 142 -4.94 -9.10 4.42
CA PHE A 142 -3.67 -8.40 4.20
C PHE A 142 -2.72 -8.48 5.39
N TRP A 143 -3.22 -8.87 6.56
CA TRP A 143 -2.44 -8.99 7.79
C TRP A 143 -2.53 -10.39 8.39
N MET A 144 -1.40 -10.90 8.86
CA MET A 144 -1.31 -12.15 9.59
C MET A 144 -1.50 -11.87 11.09
N ILE A 145 -2.56 -12.43 11.64
CA ILE A 145 -3.11 -12.07 12.95
C ILE A 145 -3.16 -13.31 13.85
N GLY A 146 -2.90 -13.12 15.14
CA GLY A 146 -3.19 -14.12 16.17
C GLY A 146 -2.26 -15.33 16.15
N PRO A 147 -2.71 -16.46 16.74
CA PRO A 147 -1.93 -17.69 16.82
C PRO A 147 -1.52 -18.23 15.46
N GLN A 148 -0.25 -18.63 15.33
CA GLN A 148 0.29 -19.20 14.10
C GLN A 148 0.52 -20.70 14.23
N TYR A 149 0.25 -21.40 13.14
CA TYR A 149 0.36 -22.86 13.03
C TYR A 149 1.19 -23.24 11.81
N ALA A 150 1.79 -24.43 11.87
CA ALA A 150 2.44 -25.05 10.71
C ALA A 150 1.41 -25.36 9.60
N SER A 151 1.90 -25.84 8.45
CA SER A 151 1.08 -26.18 7.28
C SER A 151 -0.02 -27.20 7.54
N ASP A 152 0.11 -28.01 8.60
CA ASP A 152 -0.94 -28.93 9.07
C ASP A 152 -2.16 -28.25 9.72
N GLY A 153 -2.08 -26.93 9.95
CA GLY A 153 -3.12 -26.11 10.58
C GLY A 153 -3.37 -26.42 12.06
N ARG A 154 -2.52 -27.22 12.71
CA ARG A 154 -2.72 -27.73 14.08
C ARG A 154 -1.51 -27.56 14.97
N THR A 155 -0.30 -27.76 14.45
CA THR A 155 0.94 -27.65 15.23
C THR A 155 1.26 -26.18 15.48
N PRO A 156 1.25 -25.70 16.74
CA PRO A 156 1.57 -24.31 17.03
C PRO A 156 3.01 -23.99 16.64
N LEU A 157 3.20 -22.87 15.96
CA LEU A 157 4.53 -22.32 15.77
C LEU A 157 4.98 -21.65 17.06
N VAL A 158 6.28 -21.66 17.31
CA VAL A 158 6.87 -21.05 18.51
C VAL A 158 7.79 -19.89 18.13
N GLY A 159 7.94 -18.95 19.07
CA GLY A 159 8.95 -17.90 18.99
C GLY A 159 10.36 -18.48 19.12
N SER A 160 11.32 -17.71 18.63
CA SER A 160 12.75 -18.03 18.61
C SER A 160 13.60 -17.00 19.36
N TYR A 161 13.01 -15.88 19.78
CA TYR A 161 13.69 -14.73 20.38
C TYR A 161 13.13 -14.46 21.79
N ASP A 162 12.50 -13.31 22.03
CA ASP A 162 11.91 -12.92 23.33
C ASP A 162 10.72 -13.81 23.77
N GLN A 163 10.14 -14.55 22.84
CA GLN A 163 9.12 -15.59 23.02
C GLN A 163 9.65 -17.00 22.74
N GLY A 164 10.96 -17.24 22.89
CA GLY A 164 11.60 -18.54 22.69
C GLY A 164 10.82 -19.72 23.29
N GLY A 165 10.35 -20.64 22.44
CA GLY A 165 9.62 -21.85 22.83
C GLY A 165 8.15 -21.63 23.24
N LYS A 166 7.68 -20.39 23.33
CA LYS A 166 6.26 -20.06 23.57
C LYS A 166 5.50 -20.00 22.23
N PRO A 167 4.18 -20.24 22.22
CA PRO A 167 3.38 -20.08 21.01
C PRO A 167 3.54 -18.70 20.38
N LEU A 168 3.77 -18.66 19.08
CA LEU A 168 3.88 -17.43 18.29
C LEU A 168 2.47 -16.90 18.00
N ILE A 169 2.11 -15.82 18.66
CA ILE A 169 0.80 -15.16 18.56
C ILE A 169 1.05 -13.72 18.14
N PHE A 170 0.72 -13.36 16.90
CA PHE A 170 0.87 -11.97 16.46
C PHE A 170 -0.21 -11.07 17.06
N THR A 171 0.22 -9.99 17.71
CA THR A 171 -0.65 -8.93 18.24
C THR A 171 -0.54 -7.68 17.37
N LYS A 172 -1.54 -6.79 17.43
CA LYS A 172 -1.49 -5.54 16.65
C LYS A 172 -0.56 -4.49 17.25
N ASP A 173 -0.34 -4.58 18.56
CA ASP A 173 0.28 -3.52 19.35
C ASP A 173 1.80 -3.52 19.18
N LEU A 174 2.35 -2.31 19.12
CA LEU A 174 3.78 -2.03 19.04
C LEU A 174 4.11 -1.04 20.16
N PRO A 175 5.17 -1.27 20.96
CA PRO A 175 5.59 -0.35 22.01
C PRO A 175 6.12 0.96 21.43
N ASP A 176 6.90 0.84 20.36
CA ASP A 176 7.49 1.88 19.54
C ASP A 176 7.90 1.27 18.17
N GLY A 177 8.75 1.96 17.40
CA GLY A 177 9.28 1.53 16.11
C GLY A 177 10.79 1.21 16.12
N ILE A 178 11.42 1.13 17.29
CA ILE A 178 12.85 0.90 17.48
C ILE A 178 13.09 -0.52 18.02
N TYR A 179 12.42 -0.90 19.11
CA TYR A 179 12.58 -2.19 19.76
C TYR A 179 11.22 -2.87 19.88
N THR A 180 10.97 -3.81 18.98
CA THR A 180 9.68 -4.51 18.93
C THR A 180 9.91 -6.02 19.07
N GLY A 181 9.18 -6.65 20.00
CA GLY A 181 9.21 -8.09 20.26
C GLY A 181 8.76 -8.91 19.05
N GLU A 182 9.12 -10.19 19.02
CA GLU A 182 8.89 -11.04 17.85
C GLU A 182 7.40 -11.30 17.57
N ALA A 183 6.56 -11.24 18.60
CA ALA A 183 5.09 -11.38 18.50
C ALA A 183 4.37 -10.06 18.19
N GLU A 184 5.02 -8.91 18.38
CA GLU A 184 4.39 -7.60 18.25
C GLU A 184 4.26 -7.17 16.80
N GLY A 185 3.13 -6.54 16.48
CA GLY A 185 2.72 -6.09 15.15
C GLY A 185 2.27 -7.22 14.22
N TYR A 186 1.25 -6.96 13.41
CA TYR A 186 0.83 -7.94 12.39
C TYR A 186 1.84 -8.04 11.25
N ARG A 187 1.91 -9.21 10.61
CA ARG A 187 2.79 -9.45 9.44
C ARG A 187 2.07 -9.32 8.12
N MET A 188 2.82 -9.09 7.05
CA MET A 188 2.29 -9.10 5.69
C MET A 188 1.62 -10.45 5.39
N ASN A 189 0.36 -10.40 4.95
CA ASN A 189 -0.38 -11.56 4.44
C ASN A 189 -0.96 -11.31 3.05
N LYS A 190 -0.70 -10.13 2.46
CA LYS A 190 -1.33 -9.70 1.20
C LYS A 190 -0.82 -10.45 -0.02
N PHE A 191 0.51 -10.58 -0.16
CA PHE A 191 1.12 -11.38 -1.22
C PHE A 191 1.12 -12.85 -0.83
N GLU A 192 0.66 -13.71 -1.74
CA GLU A 192 0.67 -15.15 -1.53
C GLU A 192 2.10 -15.68 -1.43
N VAL A 193 2.32 -16.56 -0.45
CA VAL A 193 3.57 -17.32 -0.30
C VAL A 193 3.24 -18.78 -0.61
N LYS A 194 3.67 -19.29 -1.77
CA LYS A 194 3.42 -20.68 -2.16
C LYS A 194 4.27 -21.66 -1.35
N THR A 195 3.83 -22.93 -1.32
CA THR A 195 4.66 -24.04 -0.83
C THR A 195 5.98 -24.12 -1.59
N GLY A 196 7.08 -24.34 -0.87
CA GLY A 196 8.40 -24.48 -1.46
C GLY A 196 9.07 -23.17 -1.90
N THR A 197 8.49 -22.01 -1.60
CA THR A 197 9.06 -20.70 -1.94
C THR A 197 10.49 -20.54 -1.42
N LEU A 198 11.35 -19.91 -2.23
CA LEU A 198 12.74 -19.54 -1.89
C LEU A 198 12.82 -18.12 -1.27
N GLY A 199 13.94 -17.43 -1.47
CA GLY A 199 14.15 -16.06 -0.97
C GLY A 199 13.44 -14.96 -1.76
N SER A 200 12.91 -15.29 -2.94
CA SER A 200 12.12 -14.37 -3.79
C SER A 200 10.76 -14.99 -4.08
N LEU A 201 9.75 -14.14 -4.22
CA LEU A 201 8.42 -14.52 -4.71
C LEU A 201 8.36 -14.48 -6.24
N SER A 202 7.49 -15.30 -6.84
CA SER A 202 7.13 -15.24 -8.27
C SER A 202 5.85 -14.44 -8.53
N ASN A 203 5.26 -13.81 -7.51
CA ASN A 203 4.10 -12.94 -7.69
C ASN A 203 4.56 -11.70 -8.48
N ASP A 204 3.89 -11.37 -9.58
CA ASP A 204 4.19 -10.12 -10.26
C ASP A 204 3.68 -8.95 -9.42
N PHE A 205 4.48 -7.89 -9.24
CA PHE A 205 4.04 -6.76 -8.41
C PHE A 205 3.05 -5.91 -9.22
N PRO A 206 1.78 -5.77 -8.79
CA PRO A 206 0.76 -5.11 -9.57
C PRO A 206 0.87 -3.57 -9.42
N PHE A 207 1.84 -2.99 -10.12
CA PHE A 207 2.24 -1.60 -9.96
C PHE A 207 1.12 -0.60 -10.30
N PHE A 208 0.30 -0.91 -11.31
CA PHE A 208 -0.96 -0.21 -11.57
C PHE A 208 -2.12 -1.21 -11.61
N ARG A 209 -3.18 -0.90 -10.88
CA ARG A 209 -4.41 -1.71 -10.79
C ARG A 209 -5.66 -0.86 -11.05
N TYR A 210 -6.74 -1.51 -11.43
CA TYR A 210 -8.02 -0.83 -11.67
C TYR A 210 -8.57 -0.13 -10.42
N ALA A 211 -8.42 -0.72 -9.21
CA ALA A 211 -8.82 -0.02 -7.97
C ALA A 211 -8.08 1.32 -7.80
N GLN A 212 -6.83 1.41 -8.24
CA GLN A 212 -6.09 2.68 -8.24
C GLN A 212 -6.69 3.71 -9.18
N VAL A 213 -7.14 3.30 -10.37
CA VAL A 213 -7.83 4.21 -11.30
C VAL A 213 -9.12 4.75 -10.68
N LEU A 214 -9.91 3.88 -10.05
CA LEU A 214 -11.15 4.28 -9.37
C LEU A 214 -10.87 5.25 -8.21
N LEU A 215 -9.86 4.96 -7.38
CA LEU A 215 -9.54 5.80 -6.22
C LEU A 215 -8.81 7.10 -6.60
N ILE A 216 -8.03 7.13 -7.69
CA ILE A 216 -7.53 8.39 -8.28
C ILE A 216 -8.72 9.25 -8.72
N LYS A 217 -9.66 8.67 -9.47
CA LYS A 217 -10.86 9.37 -9.92
C LYS A 217 -11.70 9.88 -8.75
N ALA A 218 -11.91 9.06 -7.72
CA ALA A 218 -12.62 9.46 -6.51
C ALA A 218 -11.95 10.64 -5.80
N GLU A 219 -10.62 10.62 -5.65
CA GLU A 219 -9.90 11.75 -5.05
C GLU A 219 -10.04 13.03 -5.91
N CYS A 220 -9.95 12.92 -7.24
CA CYS A 220 -10.15 14.07 -8.13
C CYS A 220 -11.56 14.66 -7.99
N LEU A 221 -12.60 13.80 -7.96
CA LEU A 221 -13.98 14.21 -7.78
C LEU A 221 -14.19 14.93 -6.43
N LEU A 222 -13.59 14.46 -5.34
CA LEU A 222 -13.63 15.16 -4.05
C LEU A 222 -13.01 16.55 -4.14
N ARG A 223 -11.84 16.66 -4.76
CA ARG A 223 -11.13 17.94 -4.93
C ARG A 223 -11.88 18.92 -5.85
N LEU A 224 -12.72 18.41 -6.74
CA LEU A 224 -13.60 19.18 -7.62
C LEU A 224 -15.00 19.44 -7.01
N GLY A 225 -15.24 19.04 -5.75
CA GLY A 225 -16.50 19.28 -5.04
C GLY A 225 -17.63 18.30 -5.35
N GLN A 226 -17.32 17.17 -5.99
CA GLN A 226 -18.27 16.12 -6.39
C GLN A 226 -18.22 14.91 -5.43
N SER A 227 -18.46 15.15 -4.15
CA SER A 227 -18.24 14.15 -3.09
C SER A 227 -19.12 12.89 -3.21
N ASN A 228 -20.37 13.02 -3.66
CA ASN A 228 -21.26 11.86 -3.85
C ASN A 228 -20.80 10.93 -4.98
N ASP A 229 -20.26 11.48 -6.05
CA ASP A 229 -19.72 10.70 -7.17
C ASP A 229 -18.44 9.98 -6.73
N ALA A 230 -17.59 10.65 -5.95
CA ALA A 230 -16.43 10.02 -5.34
C ALA A 230 -16.81 8.86 -4.41
N ALA A 231 -17.82 9.08 -3.56
CA ALA A 231 -18.32 8.09 -2.60
C ALA A 231 -18.87 6.83 -3.27
N SER A 232 -19.49 6.98 -4.44
CA SER A 232 -19.95 5.84 -5.25
C SER A 232 -18.79 4.94 -5.69
N LEU A 233 -17.68 5.53 -6.17
CA LEU A 233 -16.48 4.80 -6.58
C LEU A 233 -15.75 4.13 -5.40
N VAL A 234 -15.66 4.83 -4.26
CA VAL A 234 -15.10 4.27 -3.03
C VAL A 234 -15.94 3.09 -2.56
N THR A 235 -17.26 3.21 -2.59
CA THR A 235 -18.20 2.13 -2.23
C THR A 235 -18.01 0.91 -3.13
N GLU A 236 -17.80 1.11 -4.44
CA GLU A 236 -17.52 0.03 -5.39
C GLU A 236 -16.27 -0.77 -4.99
N VAL A 237 -15.17 -0.08 -4.68
CA VAL A 237 -13.92 -0.74 -4.23
C VAL A 237 -14.12 -1.46 -2.90
N ARG A 238 -14.83 -0.84 -1.96
CA ARG A 238 -15.10 -1.40 -0.63
C ARG A 238 -15.98 -2.65 -0.66
N ALA A 239 -16.94 -2.75 -1.57
CA ALA A 239 -17.93 -3.84 -1.60
C ALA A 239 -17.31 -5.25 -1.49
N ARG A 240 -16.12 -5.43 -2.06
CA ARG A 240 -15.36 -6.69 -2.10
C ARG A 240 -14.78 -7.09 -0.75
N ALA A 241 -14.58 -6.12 0.13
CA ALA A 241 -14.08 -6.31 1.48
C ALA A 241 -15.18 -6.51 2.52
N PHE A 242 -16.44 -6.32 2.15
CA PHE A 242 -17.59 -6.38 3.06
C PHE A 242 -18.66 -7.35 2.55
N THR A 243 -18.26 -8.50 1.98
CA THR A 243 -19.21 -9.49 1.44
C THR A 243 -20.12 -10.08 2.52
N GLU A 244 -19.65 -10.15 3.76
CA GLU A 244 -20.41 -10.62 4.93
C GLU A 244 -21.23 -9.51 5.59
N THR A 245 -20.89 -8.24 5.34
CA THR A 245 -21.59 -7.07 5.90
C THR A 245 -21.79 -5.96 4.86
N PRO A 246 -22.54 -6.20 3.75
CA PRO A 246 -22.56 -5.28 2.60
C PRO A 246 -22.98 -3.85 2.92
N SER A 247 -23.79 -3.63 3.97
CA SER A 247 -24.17 -2.29 4.41
C SER A 247 -22.97 -1.44 4.85
N LYS A 248 -21.93 -2.05 5.43
CA LYS A 248 -20.69 -1.36 5.86
C LYS A 248 -19.73 -1.05 4.70
N ALA A 249 -19.99 -1.59 3.50
CA ALA A 249 -19.25 -1.19 2.29
C ALA A 249 -19.55 0.25 1.89
N THR A 250 -20.78 0.71 2.13
CA THR A 250 -21.26 2.02 1.66
C THR A 250 -20.54 3.14 2.39
N VAL A 251 -20.02 4.08 1.62
CA VAL A 251 -19.47 5.36 2.10
C VAL A 251 -20.25 6.48 1.43
N THR A 252 -20.48 7.56 2.16
CA THR A 252 -21.18 8.75 1.70
C THR A 252 -20.21 9.87 1.34
N GLY A 253 -20.68 10.85 0.56
CA GLY A 253 -19.89 12.04 0.24
C GLY A 253 -19.46 12.80 1.50
N ASP A 254 -20.35 12.94 2.48
CA ASP A 254 -20.06 13.62 3.75
C ASP A 254 -18.98 12.91 4.56
N GLU A 255 -18.98 11.57 4.60
CA GLU A 255 -17.92 10.81 5.26
C GLU A 255 -16.56 11.03 4.61
N LEU A 256 -16.48 11.10 3.27
CA LEU A 256 -15.21 11.37 2.58
C LEU A 256 -14.65 12.77 2.83
N LEU A 257 -15.50 13.73 3.22
CA LEU A 257 -15.06 15.08 3.62
C LEU A 257 -14.49 15.12 5.04
N GLN A 258 -14.67 14.07 5.84
CA GLN A 258 -14.22 14.04 7.24
C GLN A 258 -12.70 13.85 7.36
N ASN A 259 -12.21 14.10 8.59
CA ASN A 259 -10.85 13.82 8.99
C ASN A 259 -10.53 12.31 8.92
N SER A 260 -9.24 11.97 8.97
CA SER A 260 -8.77 10.59 9.09
C SER A 260 -9.15 10.02 10.45
N ARG A 261 -9.43 8.72 10.48
CA ARG A 261 -9.62 7.92 11.69
C ARG A 261 -8.31 7.59 12.40
N TYR A 262 -7.19 7.77 11.71
CA TYR A 262 -5.86 7.52 12.24
C TYR A 262 -5.59 8.45 13.44
N GLN A 263 -5.30 7.85 14.59
CA GLN A 263 -4.93 8.61 15.79
C GLN A 263 -3.46 9.00 15.69
N TYR A 264 -3.16 10.20 15.18
CA TYR A 264 -1.79 10.67 15.06
C TYR A 264 -1.17 10.98 16.43
N GLY A 265 0.15 10.76 16.52
CA GLY A 265 0.91 10.94 17.74
C GLY A 265 2.13 10.03 17.80
N PHE A 266 3.16 10.48 18.50
CA PHE A 266 4.34 9.69 18.83
C PHE A 266 3.98 8.69 19.93
N VAL A 267 4.45 7.45 19.78
CA VAL A 267 4.14 6.31 20.64
C VAL A 267 5.40 5.88 21.39
N GLU A 268 5.27 5.71 22.70
CA GLU A 268 6.25 5.08 23.58
C GLU A 268 5.51 4.16 24.55
N ASP A 269 6.08 2.99 24.85
CA ASP A 269 5.49 2.01 25.76
C ASP A 269 4.00 1.74 25.48
N TYR A 270 3.65 1.56 24.20
CA TYR A 270 2.31 1.26 23.68
C TYR A 270 1.30 2.42 23.74
N GLU A 271 1.69 3.58 24.24
CA GLU A 271 0.81 4.72 24.45
C GLU A 271 1.23 5.91 23.60
N ILE A 272 0.27 6.72 23.14
CA ILE A 272 0.58 7.99 22.49
C ILE A 272 1.07 8.99 23.55
N THR A 273 2.37 9.22 23.63
CA THR A 273 2.99 10.11 24.61
C THR A 273 3.08 11.56 24.16
N ALA A 274 3.06 11.81 22.85
CA ALA A 274 3.02 13.16 22.30
C ALA A 274 2.11 13.25 21.08
N ALA A 275 1.01 14.00 21.21
CA ALA A 275 -0.02 14.09 20.19
C ALA A 275 0.47 14.71 18.86
N GLY A 276 1.45 15.63 18.91
CA GLY A 276 1.91 16.36 17.72
C GLY A 276 0.82 17.24 17.10
N ASP A 277 0.92 17.52 15.80
CA ASP A 277 -0.10 18.28 15.07
C ASP A 277 -1.36 17.42 14.82
N ASN A 278 -2.49 17.80 15.40
CA ASN A 278 -3.79 17.14 15.21
C ASN A 278 -4.79 17.98 14.41
N THR A 279 -4.32 18.98 13.66
CA THR A 279 -5.16 19.72 12.71
C THR A 279 -5.87 18.74 11.77
N PRO A 280 -7.21 18.84 11.58
CA PRO A 280 -7.95 17.95 10.70
C PRO A 280 -7.35 17.93 9.28
N ILE A 281 -7.24 16.73 8.73
CA ILE A 281 -6.75 16.50 7.38
C ILE A 281 -7.92 16.65 6.43
N GLN A 282 -7.81 17.57 5.47
CA GLN A 282 -8.79 17.68 4.40
C GLN A 282 -8.87 16.35 3.64
N PHE A 283 -10.08 15.82 3.51
CA PHE A 283 -10.35 14.50 2.93
C PHE A 283 -9.61 13.35 3.65
N GLY A 284 -9.34 13.48 4.95
CA GLY A 284 -8.60 12.48 5.71
C GLY A 284 -9.23 11.08 5.68
N ARG A 285 -10.56 10.98 5.56
CA ARG A 285 -11.23 9.68 5.33
C ARG A 285 -10.84 9.04 3.99
N MET A 286 -10.65 9.83 2.93
CA MET A 286 -10.14 9.32 1.64
C MET A 286 -8.70 8.80 1.78
N LEU A 287 -7.86 9.49 2.57
CA LEU A 287 -6.50 9.01 2.87
C LEU A 287 -6.50 7.66 3.60
N ASP A 288 -7.52 7.38 4.40
CA ASP A 288 -7.68 6.08 5.04
C ASP A 288 -8.06 4.98 4.02
N GLU A 289 -8.99 5.26 3.10
CA GLU A 289 -9.37 4.31 2.03
C GLU A 289 -8.17 3.94 1.15
N LEU A 290 -7.32 4.91 0.80
CA LEU A 290 -6.06 4.67 0.09
C LEU A 290 -5.11 3.79 0.93
N GLY A 291 -5.06 4.00 2.24
CA GLY A 291 -4.27 3.18 3.16
C GLY A 291 -4.73 1.73 3.19
N TRP A 292 -6.04 1.49 3.38
CA TRP A 292 -6.60 0.15 3.47
C TRP A 292 -6.48 -0.63 2.16
N GLU A 293 -6.74 0.01 1.03
CA GLU A 293 -6.65 -0.63 -0.29
C GLU A 293 -5.21 -0.91 -0.71
N PHE A 294 -4.28 0.05 -0.53
CA PHE A 294 -2.91 -0.02 -1.09
C PHE A 294 -1.80 -0.37 -0.09
N VAL A 295 -2.15 -0.90 1.08
CA VAL A 295 -1.16 -1.43 2.02
C VAL A 295 -0.26 -2.45 1.32
N TRP A 296 1.06 -2.38 1.57
CA TRP A 296 2.11 -3.18 0.92
C TRP A 296 2.36 -2.93 -0.57
N GLU A 297 1.82 -1.86 -1.15
CA GLU A 297 1.94 -1.60 -2.60
C GLU A 297 2.75 -0.34 -2.96
N ALA A 298 3.56 0.19 -2.03
CA ALA A 298 4.44 1.34 -2.26
C ALA A 298 3.71 2.68 -2.58
N HIS A 299 2.49 2.87 -2.07
CA HIS A 299 1.71 4.11 -2.23
C HIS A 299 1.90 5.14 -1.11
N ARG A 300 1.91 4.67 0.15
CA ARG A 300 1.57 5.48 1.33
C ARG A 300 2.37 6.77 1.48
N ARG A 301 3.68 6.77 1.23
CA ARG A 301 4.53 7.97 1.35
C ARG A 301 4.06 9.09 0.41
N ARG A 302 3.80 8.77 -0.87
CA ARG A 302 3.38 9.76 -1.86
C ARG A 302 2.02 10.35 -1.49
N ASP A 303 1.08 9.51 -1.07
CA ASP A 303 -0.24 9.97 -0.68
C ASP A 303 -0.17 10.84 0.58
N MET A 304 0.61 10.45 1.59
CA MET A 304 0.85 11.28 2.77
C MET A 304 1.49 12.64 2.43
N ILE A 305 2.36 12.72 1.42
CA ILE A 305 2.90 14.00 0.95
C ILE A 305 1.81 14.84 0.28
N ARG A 306 1.00 14.24 -0.62
CA ARG A 306 -0.09 14.93 -1.32
C ARG A 306 -1.18 15.44 -0.38
N PHE A 307 -1.39 14.77 0.74
CA PHE A 307 -2.32 15.20 1.80
C PHE A 307 -1.64 16.10 2.85
N GLY A 308 -0.36 16.45 2.68
CA GLY A 308 0.35 17.37 3.55
C GLY A 308 0.68 16.84 4.95
N VAL A 309 0.63 15.52 5.16
CA VAL A 309 0.78 14.88 6.48
C VAL A 309 2.14 14.24 6.72
N TYR A 310 2.89 13.92 5.67
CA TYR A 310 4.16 13.18 5.78
C TYR A 310 5.25 13.91 6.56
N THR A 311 5.29 15.25 6.54
CA THR A 311 6.30 16.03 7.26
C THR A 311 5.71 16.90 8.37
N THR A 312 4.43 16.71 8.71
CA THR A 312 3.70 17.57 9.67
C THR A 312 3.09 16.77 10.82
N LYS A 313 2.65 15.54 10.58
CA LYS A 313 2.05 14.67 11.60
C LYS A 313 3.09 13.80 12.29
N SER A 314 2.82 13.41 13.54
CA SER A 314 3.58 12.37 14.26
C SER A 314 2.83 11.03 14.19
N TRP A 315 3.54 9.91 14.19
CA TRP A 315 2.98 8.55 14.24
C TRP A 315 4.05 7.61 14.80
N LEU A 316 3.69 6.44 15.36
CA LEU A 316 4.60 5.44 15.96
C LEU A 316 5.91 6.04 16.51
N SER A 317 7.03 5.95 15.79
CA SER A 317 8.31 6.57 16.18
C SER A 317 8.80 7.69 15.26
N HIS A 318 7.89 8.31 14.53
CA HIS A 318 8.13 9.47 13.69
C HIS A 318 7.67 10.75 14.39
N LYS A 319 8.60 11.69 14.52
CA LYS A 319 8.31 13.12 14.72
C LYS A 319 8.69 13.88 13.45
N PRO A 320 7.88 14.86 13.02
CA PRO A 320 8.23 15.80 11.96
C PRO A 320 9.65 16.36 12.13
N ASN A 321 10.44 16.32 11.07
CA ASN A 321 11.81 16.86 11.08
C ASN A 321 12.13 17.58 9.77
N GLY A 322 11.47 18.73 9.59
CA GLY A 322 11.65 19.62 8.44
C GLY A 322 10.89 19.18 7.18
N ASN A 323 10.38 20.17 6.45
CA ASN A 323 9.57 19.95 5.24
C ASN A 323 10.40 19.46 4.03
N TYR A 324 11.73 19.63 4.08
CA TYR A 324 12.65 19.20 3.03
C TYR A 324 12.66 17.68 2.81
N ARG A 325 12.11 16.88 3.76
CA ARG A 325 11.99 15.42 3.69
C ARG A 325 10.87 14.89 2.78
N THR A 326 10.12 15.78 2.13
CA THR A 326 9.18 15.42 1.06
C THR A 326 9.90 14.87 -0.17
N VAL A 327 11.16 15.23 -0.39
CA VAL A 327 12.07 14.62 -1.37
C VAL A 327 13.15 13.79 -0.66
N PHE A 328 13.87 12.94 -1.39
CA PHE A 328 15.06 12.24 -0.84
C PHE A 328 16.31 13.06 -1.13
N PRO A 329 17.38 12.95 -0.31
CA PRO A 329 18.66 13.59 -0.65
C PRO A 329 19.21 13.03 -1.96
N ILE A 330 19.86 13.88 -2.75
CA ILE A 330 20.67 13.41 -3.88
C ILE A 330 21.86 12.64 -3.28
N PRO A 331 22.15 11.39 -3.73
CA PRO A 331 23.28 10.64 -3.20
C PRO A 331 24.59 11.42 -3.32
N GLN A 332 25.37 11.48 -2.23
CA GLN A 332 26.60 12.29 -2.19
C GLN A 332 27.59 11.92 -3.30
N ILE A 333 27.64 10.63 -3.66
CA ILE A 333 28.48 10.15 -4.77
C ILE A 333 28.08 10.81 -6.11
N ALA A 334 26.78 11.03 -6.34
CA ALA A 334 26.30 11.69 -7.55
C ALA A 334 26.67 13.19 -7.56
N ILE A 335 26.51 13.90 -6.43
CA ILE A 335 26.95 15.30 -6.28
C ILE A 335 28.45 15.44 -6.57
N ASN A 336 29.27 14.58 -5.96
CA ASN A 336 30.73 14.60 -6.14
C ASN A 336 31.14 14.31 -7.60
N SER A 337 30.39 13.44 -8.29
CA SER A 337 30.69 13.02 -9.65
C SER A 337 30.18 13.99 -10.72
N ASN A 338 29.18 14.81 -10.41
CA ASN A 338 28.57 15.75 -11.34
C ASN A 338 28.37 17.12 -10.68
N PRO A 339 29.26 18.09 -10.93
CA PRO A 339 29.19 19.42 -10.31
C PRO A 339 27.97 20.25 -10.76
N LYS A 340 27.18 19.78 -11.72
CA LYS A 340 25.91 20.43 -12.11
C LYS A 340 24.75 20.05 -11.17
N LEU A 341 24.90 19.00 -10.36
CA LEU A 341 23.89 18.62 -9.39
C LEU A 341 24.07 19.45 -8.12
N VAL A 342 22.98 20.08 -7.69
CA VAL A 342 22.93 20.85 -6.45
C VAL A 342 22.04 20.09 -5.48
N GLN A 343 22.52 19.89 -4.25
CA GLN A 343 21.74 19.22 -3.21
C GLN A 343 20.45 20.00 -2.92
N HIS A 344 19.40 19.28 -2.54
CA HIS A 344 18.18 19.91 -2.04
C HIS A 344 18.48 20.71 -0.77
N THR A 345 17.84 21.87 -0.63
CA THR A 345 17.98 22.75 0.54
C THR A 345 17.78 21.95 1.84
N ASP A 346 18.57 22.28 2.87
CA ASP A 346 18.54 21.69 4.23
C ASP A 346 19.04 20.25 4.37
N TYR A 347 19.38 19.57 3.28
CA TYR A 347 20.21 18.37 3.35
C TYR A 347 21.68 18.76 3.47
N GLN A 348 22.31 18.34 4.58
CA GLN A 348 23.73 18.55 4.86
C GLN A 348 24.58 17.45 4.26
#